data_AF-A0A0J1DQ13-F1
#
_entry.id   AF-A0A0J1DQ13-F1
#
_cell.length_a   1.000
_cell.length_b   1.000
_cell.length_c   1.000
_cell.angle_alpha   90.00
_cell.angle_beta   90.00
_cell.angle_gamma   90.00
#
_symmetry.space_group_name_H-M   'P 1'
#
loop_
_entity.id
_entity.type
_entity.pdbx_description
1 polymer ?
#
loop_
_entity_poly.entity_id
_entity_poly.type
_entity_poly.pdbx_seq_one_letter_code
_entity_poly.pdbx_strand_id
1 'polypeptide(L)'
;MIILGIVAAEAHALELKAQAAVLMDASSGSILYEENSEVPLPVASLTKMMTLTLVLEAVERGELALSDIITASEYAASKRGSRIWLEAGEQMTLEELLYAIAVGSANDAAVAVAEYVAGSELDFVARMNQRAQELGLANSHFLNSTGLPPENGPEHTMTARDAATLARHVLSVPGMMDYVSTYEYTMRKSTTRIPVLWNSNKLLRRYSGVDGIKTGFTTAAGYCMAATAVRDGLRLIAVVLGSPSEAAREEDVRALLDYGFRRYHSYLAAAKGQAFGSIYVWNGSPHQVEAALGEDFTVTVERGREGEIRLEADLAQTLRAPLEPGTEVGTLYALLDNETLAAAPLVAPSTVGRAGFWSLTNRTIRELAEAAF
;
A
#
# COMPACT_ATOMS: atom_id res chain seq x y z
N MET A 1 46.85 -3.31 -26.35
CA MET A 1 46.02 -3.66 -25.17
C MET A 1 44.74 -2.86 -25.30
N ILE A 2 43.71 -3.44 -25.92
CA ILE A 2 42.43 -2.76 -26.17
C ILE A 2 41.59 -2.94 -24.91
N ILE A 3 41.32 -1.85 -24.21
CA ILE A 3 40.38 -1.80 -23.09
C ILE A 3 38.98 -1.92 -23.72
N LEU A 4 38.40 -3.12 -23.67
CA LEU A 4 36.98 -3.31 -23.91
C LEU A 4 36.23 -2.65 -22.75
N GLY A 5 35.63 -1.49 -23.00
CA GLY A 5 34.65 -0.91 -22.08
C GLY A 5 33.46 -1.86 -22.00
N ILE A 6 33.14 -2.29 -20.78
CA ILE A 6 31.87 -2.94 -20.47
C ILE A 6 30.80 -1.87 -20.68
N VAL A 7 30.08 -1.96 -21.80
CA VAL A 7 28.85 -1.20 -22.00
C VAL A 7 27.84 -1.80 -21.03
N ALA A 8 27.50 -1.07 -19.97
CA ALA A 8 26.33 -1.39 -19.16
C ALA A 8 25.14 -1.50 -20.11
N ALA A 9 24.48 -2.65 -20.13
CA ALA A 9 23.28 -2.84 -20.92
C ALA A 9 22.25 -1.79 -20.47
N GLU A 10 21.99 -0.79 -21.30
CA GLU A 10 20.80 0.05 -21.14
C GLU A 10 19.60 -0.90 -21.09
N ALA A 11 18.94 -0.97 -19.95
CA ALA A 11 17.65 -1.62 -19.86
C ALA A 11 16.77 -0.97 -20.93
N HIS A 12 16.35 -1.75 -21.93
CA HIS A 12 15.41 -1.24 -22.94
C HIS A 12 14.21 -0.65 -22.21
N ALA A 13 14.00 0.66 -22.40
CA ALA A 13 12.81 1.33 -21.93
C ALA A 13 11.59 0.57 -22.49
N LEU A 14 10.61 0.28 -21.62
CA LEU A 14 9.36 -0.30 -22.09
C LEU A 14 8.71 0.70 -23.05
N GLU A 15 8.21 0.23 -24.20
CA GLU A 15 7.44 1.07 -25.11
C GLU A 15 6.00 1.20 -24.60
N LEU A 16 5.80 2.04 -23.59
CA LEU A 16 4.49 2.29 -22.99
C LEU A 16 3.71 3.33 -23.81
N LYS A 17 2.39 3.17 -23.83
CA LYS A 17 1.46 4.11 -24.50
C LYS A 17 0.88 5.14 -23.54
N ALA A 18 1.01 4.91 -22.25
CA ALA A 18 0.61 5.82 -21.18
C ALA A 18 1.45 7.11 -21.20
N GLN A 19 0.91 8.20 -20.67
CA GLN A 19 1.66 9.45 -20.50
C GLN A 19 2.63 9.39 -19.32
N ALA A 20 2.25 8.65 -18.28
CA ALA A 20 3.09 8.38 -17.11
C ALA A 20 2.86 6.96 -16.60
N ALA A 21 3.91 6.37 -16.04
CA ALA A 21 3.89 5.02 -15.50
C ALA A 21 4.85 4.86 -14.33
N VAL A 22 4.53 3.92 -13.44
CA VAL A 22 5.43 3.47 -12.38
C VAL A 22 5.16 2.01 -12.02
N LEU A 23 6.22 1.28 -11.68
CA LEU A 23 6.19 -0.04 -11.07
C LEU A 23 6.86 0.04 -9.70
N MET A 24 6.16 -0.41 -8.67
CA MET A 24 6.61 -0.39 -7.29
C MET A 24 6.57 -1.80 -6.69
N ASP A 25 7.58 -2.14 -5.90
CA ASP A 25 7.49 -3.25 -4.93
C ASP A 25 6.61 -2.83 -3.74
N ALA A 26 5.51 -3.54 -3.51
CA ALA A 26 4.59 -3.19 -2.44
C ALA A 26 5.20 -3.33 -1.04
N SER A 27 6.16 -4.24 -0.85
CA SER A 27 6.75 -4.50 0.46
C SER A 27 7.67 -3.35 0.90
N SER A 28 8.70 -3.05 0.12
CA SER A 28 9.67 -1.99 0.41
C SER A 28 9.17 -0.58 0.05
N GLY A 29 8.29 -0.46 -0.94
CA GLY A 29 7.95 0.81 -1.59
C GLY A 29 8.96 1.26 -2.65
N SER A 30 9.98 0.45 -2.95
CA SER A 30 10.99 0.75 -3.96
C SER A 30 10.38 0.84 -5.36
N ILE A 31 10.80 1.85 -6.11
CA ILE A 31 10.43 2.00 -7.52
C ILE A 31 11.36 1.15 -8.37
N LEU A 32 10.77 0.20 -9.11
CA LEU A 32 11.49 -0.75 -9.97
C LEU A 32 11.55 -0.28 -11.42
N TYR A 33 10.61 0.58 -11.83
CA TYR A 33 10.54 1.22 -13.13
C TYR A 33 9.70 2.49 -13.03
N GLU A 34 10.06 3.54 -13.76
CA GLU A 34 9.25 4.76 -13.85
C GLU A 34 9.43 5.48 -15.19
N GLU A 35 8.36 6.13 -15.64
CA GLU A 35 8.33 7.02 -16.80
C GLU A 35 7.39 8.19 -16.50
N ASN A 36 7.91 9.43 -16.52
CA ASN A 36 7.15 10.65 -16.19
C ASN A 36 6.36 10.56 -14.87
N SER A 37 6.85 9.78 -13.91
CA SER A 37 6.10 9.35 -12.73
C SER A 37 5.71 10.48 -11.78
N GLU A 38 6.40 11.63 -11.86
CA GLU A 38 6.18 12.85 -11.07
C GLU A 38 5.29 13.89 -11.79
N VAL A 39 4.83 13.61 -13.01
CA VAL A 39 3.98 14.55 -13.76
C VAL A 39 2.56 14.47 -13.21
N PRO A 40 1.98 15.57 -12.69
CA PRO A 40 0.59 15.56 -12.23
C PRO A 40 -0.35 15.47 -13.42
N LEU A 41 -1.19 14.44 -13.45
CA LEU A 41 -2.16 14.19 -14.51
C LEU A 41 -3.56 14.00 -13.93
N PRO A 42 -4.62 14.29 -14.71
CA PRO A 42 -5.96 13.91 -14.32
C PRO A 42 -6.07 12.38 -14.17
N VAL A 43 -6.61 11.90 -13.05
CA VAL A 43 -6.62 10.45 -12.72
C VAL A 43 -8.01 9.82 -12.68
N ALA A 44 -9.05 10.63 -12.93
CA ALA A 44 -10.43 10.18 -12.93
C ALA A 44 -10.76 9.34 -11.66
N SER A 45 -11.44 8.20 -11.85
CA SER A 45 -11.90 7.33 -10.75
C SER A 45 -10.80 6.62 -9.94
N LEU A 46 -9.51 6.79 -10.26
CA LEU A 46 -8.45 6.39 -9.30
C LEU A 46 -8.59 7.16 -7.97
N THR A 47 -9.19 8.35 -8.01
CA THR A 47 -9.60 9.13 -6.84
C THR A 47 -10.34 8.30 -5.78
N LYS A 48 -11.16 7.33 -6.21
CA LYS A 48 -11.96 6.50 -5.29
C LYS A 48 -11.11 5.56 -4.43
N MET A 49 -9.82 5.37 -4.73
CA MET A 49 -8.90 4.70 -3.81
C MET A 49 -8.82 5.44 -2.47
N MET A 50 -8.73 6.78 -2.50
CA MET A 50 -8.73 7.61 -1.29
C MET A 50 -10.10 7.58 -0.60
N THR A 51 -11.19 7.63 -1.36
CA THR A 51 -12.55 7.52 -0.82
C THR A 51 -12.76 6.21 -0.06
N LEU A 52 -12.40 5.07 -0.66
CA LEU A 52 -12.49 3.76 0.00
C LEU A 52 -11.56 3.69 1.22
N THR A 53 -10.35 4.25 1.11
CA THR A 53 -9.36 4.29 2.21
C THR A 53 -9.95 4.95 3.44
N LEU A 54 -10.44 6.19 3.31
CA LEU A 54 -10.97 6.94 4.45
C LEU A 54 -12.15 6.23 5.14
N VAL A 55 -13.01 5.61 4.34
CA VAL A 55 -14.23 4.97 4.85
C VAL A 55 -13.88 3.68 5.57
N LEU A 56 -13.02 2.84 4.99
CA LEU A 56 -12.61 1.58 5.62
C LEU A 56 -11.72 1.80 6.84
N GLU A 57 -10.88 2.85 6.86
CA GLU A 57 -10.16 3.24 8.06
C GLU A 57 -11.10 3.70 9.19
N ALA A 58 -12.20 4.37 8.86
CA ALA A 58 -13.22 4.74 9.85
C ALA A 58 -13.97 3.51 10.39
N VAL A 59 -14.24 2.51 9.53
CA VAL A 59 -14.79 1.22 9.96
C VAL A 59 -13.80 0.49 10.89
N GLU A 60 -12.51 0.44 10.54
CA GLU A 60 -11.47 -0.17 11.37
C GLU A 60 -11.37 0.47 12.76
N ARG A 61 -11.54 1.81 12.84
CA ARG A 61 -11.58 2.54 14.11
C ARG A 61 -12.90 2.40 14.88
N GLY A 62 -13.89 1.70 14.33
CA GLY A 62 -15.22 1.55 14.92
C GLY A 62 -16.08 2.81 14.90
N GLU A 63 -15.75 3.79 14.06
CA GLU A 63 -16.53 5.01 13.86
C GLU A 63 -17.76 4.78 12.98
N LEU A 64 -17.70 3.75 12.12
CA LEU A 64 -18.75 3.34 11.19
C LEU A 64 -18.94 1.83 11.29
N ALA A 65 -20.16 1.36 11.00
CA ALA A 65 -20.41 -0.06 10.80
C ALA A 65 -20.76 -0.34 9.34
N LEU A 66 -20.32 -1.50 8.81
CA LEU A 66 -20.70 -1.94 7.46
C LEU A 66 -22.23 -2.06 7.27
N SER A 67 -22.96 -2.31 8.37
CA SER A 67 -24.42 -2.37 8.40
C SER A 67 -25.12 -1.01 8.52
N ASP A 68 -24.38 0.09 8.60
CA ASP A 68 -24.95 1.44 8.65
C ASP A 68 -25.80 1.69 7.41
N ILE A 69 -26.97 2.31 7.62
CA ILE A 69 -27.91 2.63 6.56
C ILE A 69 -27.67 4.06 6.10
N ILE A 70 -27.28 4.20 4.84
CA ILE A 70 -26.99 5.49 4.20
C ILE A 70 -28.17 5.87 3.31
N THR A 71 -28.70 7.07 3.53
CA THR A 71 -29.78 7.64 2.72
C THR A 71 -29.20 8.52 1.64
N ALA A 72 -29.49 8.23 0.37
CA ALA A 72 -29.01 9.03 -0.76
C ALA A 72 -29.67 10.43 -0.76
N SER A 73 -28.85 11.48 -0.81
CA SER A 73 -29.33 12.85 -1.00
C SER A 73 -29.74 13.11 -2.46
N GLU A 74 -30.46 14.19 -2.72
CA GLU A 74 -30.70 14.67 -4.09
C GLU A 74 -29.39 14.97 -4.82
N TYR A 75 -28.39 15.48 -4.10
CA TYR A 75 -27.08 15.79 -4.66
C TYR A 75 -26.32 14.52 -5.08
N ALA A 76 -26.31 13.47 -4.25
CA ALA A 76 -25.75 12.17 -4.59
C ALA A 76 -26.48 11.54 -5.79
N ALA A 77 -27.82 11.55 -5.78
CA ALA A 77 -28.64 11.03 -6.88
C ALA A 77 -28.46 11.80 -8.20
N SER A 78 -28.08 13.09 -8.15
CA SER A 78 -27.85 13.92 -9.34
C SER A 78 -26.58 13.55 -10.13
N LYS A 79 -25.69 12.73 -9.56
CA LYS A 79 -24.38 12.45 -10.15
C LYS A 79 -24.49 11.72 -11.49
N ARG A 80 -23.56 12.06 -12.39
CA ARG A 80 -23.43 11.52 -13.74
C ARG A 80 -22.25 10.55 -13.83
N GLY A 81 -22.06 9.93 -14.99
CA GLY A 81 -21.01 8.93 -15.21
C GLY A 81 -21.42 7.55 -14.71
N SER A 82 -20.46 6.75 -14.26
CA SER A 82 -20.73 5.45 -13.63
C SER A 82 -21.55 5.63 -12.38
N ARG A 83 -22.66 4.91 -12.26
CA ARG A 83 -23.63 5.03 -11.17
C ARG A 83 -24.41 3.73 -10.98
N ILE A 84 -24.97 3.57 -9.79
CA ILE A 84 -25.95 2.50 -9.49
C ILE A 84 -27.40 3.00 -9.57
N TRP A 85 -27.57 4.28 -9.94
CA TRP A 85 -28.87 4.94 -10.12
C TRP A 85 -29.64 5.07 -8.81
N LEU A 86 -28.94 5.53 -7.76
CA LEU A 86 -29.59 5.87 -6.49
C LEU A 86 -30.71 6.89 -6.71
N GLU A 87 -31.90 6.58 -6.18
CA GLU A 87 -33.00 7.55 -6.08
C GLU A 87 -32.83 8.39 -4.80
N ALA A 88 -33.23 9.67 -4.81
CA ALA A 88 -33.17 10.48 -3.60
C ALA A 88 -34.08 9.88 -2.51
N GLY A 89 -33.54 9.73 -1.30
CA GLY A 89 -34.22 9.04 -0.19
C GLY A 89 -34.06 7.51 -0.20
N GLU A 90 -33.45 6.92 -1.23
CA GLU A 90 -33.12 5.50 -1.25
C GLU A 90 -32.10 5.18 -0.15
N GLN A 91 -32.30 4.04 0.52
CA GLN A 91 -31.47 3.58 1.62
C GLN A 91 -30.73 2.31 1.24
N MET A 92 -29.41 2.31 1.47
CA MET A 92 -28.55 1.14 1.25
C MET A 92 -27.56 1.00 2.41
N THR A 93 -27.10 -0.23 2.63
CA THR A 93 -26.03 -0.46 3.61
C THR A 93 -24.72 0.15 3.13
N LEU A 94 -23.86 0.55 4.05
CA LEU A 94 -22.49 0.98 3.74
C LEU A 94 -21.75 -0.10 2.93
N GLU A 95 -21.88 -1.37 3.32
CA GLU A 95 -21.29 -2.50 2.61
C GLU A 95 -21.67 -2.55 1.12
N GLU A 96 -22.96 -2.45 0.80
CA GLU A 96 -23.41 -2.45 -0.60
C GLU A 96 -22.88 -1.25 -1.37
N LEU A 97 -22.82 -0.07 -0.74
CA LEU A 97 -22.27 1.14 -1.36
C LEU A 97 -20.76 1.03 -1.59
N LEU A 98 -20.00 0.38 -0.71
CA LEU A 98 -18.58 0.10 -0.92
C LEU A 98 -18.36 -0.82 -2.12
N TYR A 99 -19.17 -1.86 -2.31
CA TYR A 99 -19.15 -2.66 -3.53
C TYR A 99 -19.52 -1.84 -4.78
N ALA A 100 -20.49 -0.93 -4.68
CA ALA A 100 -20.83 -0.03 -5.77
C ALA A 100 -19.66 0.87 -6.18
N ILE A 101 -18.91 1.39 -5.21
CA ILE A 101 -17.74 2.25 -5.42
C ILE A 101 -16.56 1.46 -5.99
N ALA A 102 -16.25 0.29 -5.42
CA ALA A 102 -15.09 -0.50 -5.82
C ALA A 102 -15.30 -1.21 -7.18
N VAL A 103 -16.43 -1.90 -7.33
CA VAL A 103 -16.73 -2.74 -8.51
C VAL A 103 -17.37 -1.91 -9.61
N GLY A 104 -18.45 -1.20 -9.30
CA GLY A 104 -19.20 -0.39 -10.26
C GLY A 104 -18.59 0.99 -10.54
N SER A 105 -17.61 1.41 -9.76
CA SER A 105 -17.03 2.76 -9.82
C SER A 105 -18.08 3.87 -9.67
N ALA A 106 -19.14 3.60 -8.90
CA ALA A 106 -20.35 4.42 -8.83
C ALA A 106 -20.12 5.77 -8.14
N ASN A 107 -20.45 6.86 -8.85
CA ASN A 107 -20.27 8.24 -8.39
C ASN A 107 -21.34 8.65 -7.38
N ASP A 108 -22.59 8.26 -7.61
CA ASP A 108 -23.71 8.47 -6.69
C ASP A 108 -23.45 7.83 -5.32
N ALA A 109 -22.98 6.58 -5.30
CA ALA A 109 -22.59 5.89 -4.08
C ALA A 109 -21.42 6.59 -3.36
N ALA A 110 -20.38 7.00 -4.08
CA ALA A 110 -19.23 7.68 -3.50
C ALA A 110 -19.61 9.01 -2.82
N VAL A 111 -20.50 9.79 -3.44
CA VAL A 111 -21.01 11.03 -2.83
C VAL A 111 -21.88 10.74 -1.62
N ALA A 112 -22.81 9.78 -1.70
CA ALA A 112 -23.68 9.44 -0.57
C ALA A 112 -22.87 8.99 0.66
N VAL A 113 -21.83 8.17 0.45
CA VAL A 113 -20.92 7.75 1.52
C VAL A 113 -20.10 8.93 2.05
N ALA A 114 -19.59 9.79 1.18
CA ALA A 114 -18.84 10.98 1.59
C ALA A 114 -19.67 11.93 2.48
N GLU A 115 -20.91 12.20 2.08
CA GLU A 115 -21.87 13.00 2.85
C GLU A 115 -22.19 12.36 4.21
N TYR A 116 -22.40 11.04 4.25
CA TYR A 116 -22.65 10.33 5.50
C TYR A 116 -21.47 10.41 6.48
N VAL A 117 -20.24 10.27 5.98
CA VAL A 117 -19.01 10.19 6.79
C VAL A 117 -18.57 11.55 7.32
N ALA A 118 -18.75 12.61 6.54
CA ALA A 118 -18.20 13.93 6.84
C ALA A 118 -19.26 15.02 7.04
N GLY A 119 -20.54 14.73 6.81
CA GLY A 119 -21.65 15.69 6.83
C GLY A 119 -21.86 16.40 5.49
N SER A 120 -20.80 16.55 4.67
CA SER A 120 -20.86 17.07 3.31
C SER A 120 -19.73 16.50 2.45
N GLU A 121 -19.90 16.49 1.12
CA GLU A 121 -18.80 16.12 0.22
C GLU A 121 -17.61 17.09 0.34
N LEU A 122 -17.85 18.38 0.62
CA LEU A 122 -16.79 19.36 0.79
C LEU A 122 -15.90 19.04 2.00
N ASP A 123 -16.52 18.69 3.14
CA ASP A 123 -15.78 18.30 4.34
C ASP A 123 -15.06 16.97 4.15
N PHE A 124 -15.64 16.06 3.35
CA PHE A 124 -14.97 14.82 2.97
C PHE A 124 -13.72 15.09 2.13
N VAL A 125 -13.78 16.01 1.17
CA VAL A 125 -12.63 16.42 0.35
C VAL A 125 -11.51 17.04 1.21
N ALA A 126 -11.86 17.81 2.23
CA ALA A 126 -10.87 18.32 3.18
C ALA A 126 -10.13 17.16 3.89
N ARG A 127 -10.85 16.10 4.30
CA ARG A 127 -10.25 14.88 4.86
C ARG A 127 -9.40 14.13 3.83
N MET A 128 -9.82 14.05 2.57
CA MET A 128 -9.03 13.44 1.49
C MET A 128 -7.68 14.13 1.31
N ASN A 129 -7.67 15.47 1.26
CA ASN A 129 -6.44 16.24 1.10
C ASN A 129 -5.57 16.22 2.36
N GLN A 130 -6.16 16.20 3.56
CA GLN A 130 -5.42 15.98 4.80
C GLN A 130 -4.73 14.60 4.79
N ARG A 131 -5.47 13.55 4.44
CA ARG A 131 -4.93 12.20 4.36
C ARG A 131 -3.86 12.07 3.29
N ALA A 132 -4.00 12.79 2.18
CA ALA A 132 -2.97 12.89 1.15
C ALA A 132 -1.64 13.40 1.72
N GLN A 133 -1.68 14.45 2.55
CA GLN A 133 -0.48 14.99 3.22
C GLN A 133 0.12 13.99 4.21
N GLU A 134 -0.71 13.33 5.02
CA GLU A 134 -0.28 12.31 5.98
C GLU A 134 0.40 11.12 5.30
N LEU A 135 -0.04 10.76 4.09
CA LEU A 135 0.53 9.70 3.27
C LEU A 135 1.70 10.17 2.38
N GLY A 136 2.07 11.45 2.44
CA GLY A 136 3.16 12.01 1.64
C GLY A 136 2.84 12.18 0.14
N LEU A 137 1.56 12.25 -0.25
CA LEU A 137 1.11 12.45 -1.63
C LEU A 137 1.23 13.93 -2.03
N ALA A 138 2.45 14.43 -2.07
CA ALA A 138 2.76 15.87 -2.17
C ALA A 138 2.29 16.52 -3.48
N ASN A 139 2.09 15.74 -4.54
CA ASN A 139 1.74 16.20 -5.88
C ASN A 139 0.31 15.81 -6.28
N SER A 140 -0.53 15.51 -5.29
CA SER A 140 -1.92 15.10 -5.46
C SER A 140 -2.90 16.09 -4.87
N HIS A 141 -4.02 16.32 -5.57
CA HIS A 141 -5.07 17.21 -5.12
C HIS A 141 -6.46 16.69 -5.48
N PHE A 142 -7.31 16.55 -4.46
CA PHE A 142 -8.67 16.06 -4.57
C PHE A 142 -9.67 17.22 -4.54
N LEU A 143 -10.66 17.20 -5.43
CA LEU A 143 -11.73 18.22 -5.51
C LEU A 143 -13.13 17.68 -5.16
N ASN A 144 -13.30 16.36 -5.13
CA ASN A 144 -14.54 15.63 -4.86
C ASN A 144 -14.23 14.15 -4.55
N SER A 145 -15.23 13.40 -4.12
CA SER A 145 -15.10 11.99 -3.69
C SER A 145 -15.01 10.98 -4.85
N THR A 146 -15.15 11.44 -6.09
CA THR A 146 -15.42 10.57 -7.25
C THR A 146 -14.31 10.60 -8.30
N GLY A 147 -13.60 11.73 -8.42
CA GLY A 147 -12.70 12.01 -9.54
C GLY A 147 -13.43 12.35 -10.85
N LEU A 148 -14.73 12.68 -10.77
CA LEU A 148 -15.45 13.27 -11.90
C LEU A 148 -14.92 14.68 -12.13
N PRO A 149 -14.62 15.10 -13.37
CA PRO A 149 -14.19 16.46 -13.66
C PRO A 149 -15.25 17.46 -13.20
N PRO A 150 -14.86 18.57 -12.55
CA PRO A 150 -15.81 19.64 -12.28
C PRO A 150 -16.32 20.23 -13.61
N GLU A 151 -17.54 20.77 -13.61
CA GLU A 151 -18.11 21.39 -14.83
C GLU A 151 -17.25 22.56 -15.32
N ASN A 152 -16.65 23.30 -14.39
CA ASN A 152 -15.69 24.37 -14.64
C ASN A 152 -14.62 24.33 -13.55
N GLY A 153 -13.36 24.60 -13.91
CA GLY A 153 -12.27 24.72 -12.95
C GLY A 153 -11.15 23.68 -13.15
N PRO A 154 -10.25 23.54 -12.16
CA PRO A 154 -9.11 22.63 -12.25
C PRO A 154 -9.56 21.17 -12.19
N GLU A 155 -8.75 20.27 -12.75
CA GLU A 155 -8.95 18.82 -12.65
C GLU A 155 -8.42 18.27 -11.32
N HIS A 156 -8.88 17.08 -10.93
CA HIS A 156 -8.23 16.29 -9.89
C HIS A 156 -6.95 15.70 -10.44
N THR A 157 -5.82 15.92 -9.78
CA THR A 157 -4.54 15.43 -10.26
C THR A 157 -3.87 14.52 -9.24
N MET A 158 -3.17 13.51 -9.74
CA MET A 158 -2.12 12.80 -9.01
C MET A 158 -0.95 12.56 -9.97
N THR A 159 0.21 12.29 -9.41
CA THR A 159 1.33 11.71 -10.15
C THR A 159 1.21 10.19 -10.18
N ALA A 160 1.91 9.52 -11.08
CA ALA A 160 1.92 8.05 -11.08
C ALA A 160 2.55 7.51 -9.79
N ARG A 161 3.60 8.19 -9.28
CA ARG A 161 4.23 7.86 -8.00
C ARG A 161 3.27 7.99 -6.83
N ASP A 162 2.54 9.11 -6.71
CA ASP A 162 1.57 9.30 -5.63
C ASP A 162 0.45 8.26 -5.71
N ALA A 163 -0.03 7.95 -6.92
CA ALA A 163 -1.03 6.91 -7.11
C ALA A 163 -0.50 5.51 -6.70
N ALA A 164 0.79 5.22 -6.90
CA ALA A 164 1.41 3.98 -6.43
C ALA A 164 1.59 3.96 -4.90
N THR A 165 1.98 5.08 -4.30
CA THR A 165 2.03 5.23 -2.83
C THR A 165 0.65 5.04 -2.21
N LEU A 166 -0.39 5.66 -2.77
CA LEU A 166 -1.77 5.46 -2.34
C LEU A 166 -2.20 4.00 -2.54
N ALA A 167 -1.88 3.38 -3.67
CA ALA A 167 -2.17 1.98 -3.92
C ALA A 167 -1.47 1.04 -2.92
N ARG A 168 -0.24 1.37 -2.50
CA ARG A 168 0.47 0.62 -1.46
C ARG A 168 -0.21 0.74 -0.10
N HIS A 169 -0.67 1.94 0.25
CA HIS A 169 -1.46 2.15 1.47
C HIS A 169 -2.81 1.43 1.42
N VAL A 170 -3.50 1.45 0.27
CA VAL A 170 -4.74 0.69 0.06
C VAL A 170 -4.58 -0.79 0.42
N LEU A 171 -3.43 -1.40 0.16
CA LEU A 171 -3.16 -2.79 0.52
C LEU A 171 -3.04 -3.04 2.03
N SER A 172 -2.73 -2.03 2.84
CA SER A 172 -2.66 -2.14 4.29
C SER A 172 -3.99 -1.84 4.99
N VAL A 173 -4.97 -1.27 4.29
CA VAL A 173 -6.30 -0.96 4.82
C VAL A 173 -7.11 -2.25 5.00
N PRO A 174 -7.53 -2.61 6.23
CA PRO A 174 -8.30 -3.83 6.48
C PRO A 174 -9.62 -3.87 5.71
N GLY A 175 -9.97 -5.04 5.20
CA GLY A 175 -11.18 -5.27 4.38
C GLY A 175 -11.12 -4.70 2.96
N MET A 176 -10.14 -3.88 2.59
CA MET A 176 -10.07 -3.26 1.26
C MET A 176 -10.06 -4.30 0.12
N MET A 177 -9.28 -5.36 0.29
CA MET A 177 -9.12 -6.39 -0.74
C MET A 177 -10.43 -7.15 -1.02
N ASP A 178 -11.35 -7.25 -0.05
CA ASP A 178 -12.65 -7.89 -0.25
C ASP A 178 -13.49 -7.14 -1.31
N TYR A 179 -13.28 -5.83 -1.43
CA TYR A 179 -13.98 -4.99 -2.40
C TYR A 179 -13.22 -4.89 -3.73
N VAL A 180 -11.94 -4.53 -3.71
CA VAL A 180 -11.21 -4.22 -4.96
C VAL A 180 -10.83 -5.45 -5.77
N SER A 181 -10.76 -6.63 -5.15
CA SER A 181 -10.55 -7.91 -5.84
C SER A 181 -11.83 -8.52 -6.41
N THR A 182 -13.00 -8.00 -6.01
CA THR A 182 -14.28 -8.51 -6.48
C THR A 182 -14.49 -8.18 -7.96
N TYR A 183 -14.62 -9.21 -8.79
CA TYR A 183 -14.86 -9.06 -10.22
C TYR A 183 -16.32 -8.78 -10.57
N GLU A 184 -17.25 -9.42 -9.87
CA GLU A 184 -18.68 -9.34 -10.12
C GLU A 184 -19.44 -9.26 -8.78
N TYR A 185 -20.37 -8.32 -8.68
CA TYR A 185 -21.20 -8.16 -7.49
C TYR A 185 -22.66 -7.93 -7.86
N THR A 186 -23.54 -8.74 -7.27
CA THR A 186 -24.99 -8.64 -7.45
C THR A 186 -25.59 -7.78 -6.34
N MET A 187 -26.09 -6.59 -6.68
CA MET A 187 -26.71 -5.70 -5.69
C MET A 187 -28.20 -5.96 -5.51
N ARG A 188 -28.78 -5.37 -4.45
CA ARG A 188 -30.24 -5.27 -4.24
C ARG A 188 -30.92 -6.65 -4.32
N LYS A 189 -30.24 -7.68 -3.79
CA LYS A 189 -30.66 -9.10 -3.88
C LYS A 189 -32.07 -9.36 -3.32
N SER A 190 -32.54 -8.50 -2.42
CA SER A 190 -33.88 -8.54 -1.82
C SER A 190 -34.97 -7.92 -2.69
N THR A 191 -34.62 -7.30 -3.82
CA THR A 191 -35.56 -6.60 -4.70
C THR A 191 -35.70 -7.30 -6.06
N THR A 192 -36.74 -6.96 -6.82
CA THR A 192 -36.88 -7.42 -8.22
C THR A 192 -35.95 -6.68 -9.18
N ARG A 193 -35.29 -5.60 -8.73
CA ARG A 193 -34.33 -4.81 -9.50
C ARG A 193 -32.92 -5.25 -9.09
N ILE A 194 -32.43 -6.33 -9.69
CA ILE A 194 -31.10 -6.90 -9.38
C ILE A 194 -30.07 -6.41 -10.41
N PRO A 195 -29.32 -5.32 -10.16
CA PRO A 195 -28.21 -4.96 -11.04
C PRO A 195 -26.96 -5.79 -10.69
N VAL A 196 -26.25 -6.21 -11.73
CA VAL A 196 -24.95 -6.86 -11.61
C VAL A 196 -23.87 -5.84 -11.96
N LEU A 197 -22.97 -5.58 -11.03
CA LEU A 197 -21.79 -4.76 -11.24
C LEU A 197 -20.65 -5.63 -11.73
N TRP A 198 -19.92 -5.10 -12.71
CA TRP A 198 -18.74 -5.73 -13.28
C TRP A 198 -17.54 -4.83 -13.08
N ASN A 199 -16.46 -5.40 -12.54
CA ASN A 199 -15.23 -4.67 -12.33
C ASN A 199 -14.61 -4.30 -13.67
N SER A 200 -14.31 -3.02 -13.85
CA SER A 200 -13.66 -2.50 -15.05
C SER A 200 -12.18 -2.91 -15.16
N ASN A 201 -11.59 -3.45 -14.09
CA ASN A 201 -10.29 -4.12 -14.14
C ASN A 201 -10.45 -5.55 -14.69
N LYS A 202 -10.36 -5.70 -16.01
CA LYS A 202 -10.43 -7.01 -16.67
C LYS A 202 -9.23 -7.91 -16.36
N LEU A 203 -8.12 -7.36 -15.85
CA LEU A 203 -6.92 -8.14 -15.51
C LEU A 203 -7.15 -9.10 -14.35
N LEU A 204 -8.11 -8.84 -13.47
CA LEU A 204 -8.56 -9.77 -12.40
C LEU A 204 -8.86 -11.19 -12.93
N ARG A 205 -9.31 -11.31 -14.18
CA ARG A 205 -9.56 -12.61 -14.84
C ARG A 205 -8.58 -12.97 -15.95
N ARG A 206 -7.73 -12.04 -16.36
CA ARG A 206 -6.90 -12.16 -17.57
C ARG A 206 -5.40 -12.21 -17.29
N TYR A 207 -4.98 -11.93 -16.06
CA TYR A 207 -3.59 -11.92 -15.69
C TYR A 207 -3.39 -12.62 -14.34
N SER A 208 -2.59 -13.69 -14.34
CA SER A 208 -2.32 -14.48 -13.14
C SER A 208 -1.68 -13.64 -12.05
N GLY A 209 -2.25 -13.68 -10.85
CA GLY A 209 -1.77 -12.97 -9.67
C GLY A 209 -2.38 -11.59 -9.46
N VAL A 210 -3.11 -11.00 -10.44
CA VAL A 210 -3.78 -9.70 -10.24
C VAL A 210 -4.97 -9.83 -9.31
N ASP A 211 -5.01 -9.00 -8.28
CA ASP A 211 -6.06 -8.98 -7.24
C ASP A 211 -6.59 -7.55 -6.95
N GLY A 212 -6.23 -6.56 -7.76
CA GLY A 212 -6.71 -5.18 -7.61
C GLY A 212 -6.11 -4.23 -8.68
N ILE A 213 -6.30 -2.92 -8.60
CA ILE A 213 -7.08 -2.20 -7.57
C ILE A 213 -8.19 -1.40 -8.24
N LYS A 214 -7.84 -0.41 -9.09
CA LYS A 214 -8.84 0.53 -9.62
C LYS A 214 -8.48 1.01 -11.02
N THR A 215 -9.50 1.28 -11.82
CA THR A 215 -9.37 1.97 -13.10
C THR A 215 -10.06 3.34 -13.07
N GLY A 216 -9.63 4.24 -13.95
CA GLY A 216 -10.24 5.54 -14.20
C GLY A 216 -10.30 5.86 -15.68
N PHE A 217 -11.35 6.58 -16.10
CA PHE A 217 -11.43 7.15 -17.44
C PHE A 217 -12.27 8.44 -17.41
N THR A 218 -11.73 9.49 -18.01
CA THR A 218 -12.46 10.66 -18.51
C THR A 218 -11.79 11.08 -19.83
N THR A 219 -12.45 11.94 -20.61
CA THR A 219 -11.83 12.48 -21.83
C THR A 219 -10.52 13.22 -21.53
N ALA A 220 -10.45 13.94 -20.40
CA ALA A 220 -9.25 14.68 -19.99
C ALA A 220 -8.15 13.76 -19.43
N ALA A 221 -8.52 12.74 -18.65
CA ALA A 221 -7.56 11.83 -18.01
C ALA A 221 -6.99 10.77 -18.96
N GLY A 222 -7.67 10.47 -20.06
CA GLY A 222 -7.42 9.23 -20.79
C GLY A 222 -7.77 8.01 -19.93
N TYR A 223 -7.17 6.86 -20.25
CA TYR A 223 -7.40 5.61 -19.54
C TYR A 223 -6.30 5.39 -18.49
N CYS A 224 -6.69 5.40 -17.21
CA CYS A 224 -5.78 5.22 -16.07
C CYS A 224 -6.07 3.90 -15.34
N MET A 225 -5.05 3.29 -14.74
CA MET A 225 -5.19 2.09 -13.90
C MET A 225 -4.09 2.05 -12.84
N ALA A 226 -4.48 1.68 -11.63
CA ALA A 226 -3.60 1.16 -10.59
C ALA A 226 -3.94 -0.32 -10.39
N ALA A 227 -2.97 -1.20 -10.62
CA ALA A 227 -3.12 -2.63 -10.48
C ALA A 227 -2.10 -3.18 -9.48
N THR A 228 -2.48 -4.24 -8.76
CA THR A 228 -1.52 -5.03 -7.96
C THR A 228 -1.59 -6.48 -8.38
N ALA A 229 -0.44 -7.15 -8.29
CA ALA A 229 -0.34 -8.58 -8.51
C ALA A 229 0.67 -9.21 -7.56
N VAL A 230 0.43 -10.47 -7.18
CA VAL A 230 1.36 -11.27 -6.37
C VAL A 230 1.73 -12.57 -7.07
N ARG A 231 3.03 -12.89 -7.08
CA ARG A 231 3.58 -14.18 -7.54
C ARG A 231 4.79 -14.54 -6.69
N ASP A 232 4.84 -15.78 -6.20
CA ASP A 232 5.99 -16.33 -5.47
C ASP A 232 6.49 -15.40 -4.34
N GLY A 233 5.56 -14.82 -3.57
CA GLY A 233 5.85 -13.90 -2.47
C GLY A 233 6.24 -12.47 -2.86
N LEU A 234 6.45 -12.17 -4.15
CA LEU A 234 6.67 -10.81 -4.63
C LEU A 234 5.32 -10.17 -4.98
N ARG A 235 4.99 -9.03 -4.34
CA ARG A 235 3.83 -8.21 -4.68
C ARG A 235 4.27 -6.93 -5.37
N LEU A 236 3.72 -6.70 -6.57
CA LEU A 236 4.00 -5.52 -7.37
C LEU A 236 2.75 -4.63 -7.47
N ILE A 237 2.99 -3.33 -7.63
CA ILE A 237 1.98 -2.32 -7.94
C ILE A 237 2.40 -1.64 -9.24
N ALA A 238 1.56 -1.73 -10.26
CA ALA A 238 1.76 -1.07 -11.54
C ALA A 238 0.70 0.02 -11.72
N VAL A 239 1.14 1.24 -11.98
CA VAL A 239 0.26 2.38 -12.26
C VAL A 239 0.58 2.95 -13.64
N VAL A 240 -0.47 3.21 -14.41
CA VAL A 240 -0.40 3.91 -15.70
C VAL A 240 -1.45 5.01 -15.73
N LEU A 241 -1.06 6.18 -16.23
CA LEU A 241 -1.91 7.36 -16.36
C LEU A 241 -1.94 7.81 -17.82
N GLY A 242 -3.12 8.19 -18.33
CA GLY A 242 -3.21 8.83 -19.64
C GLY A 242 -3.08 7.92 -20.86
N SER A 243 -3.29 6.61 -20.75
CA SER A 243 -3.26 5.72 -21.92
C SER A 243 -4.36 6.09 -22.94
N PRO A 244 -4.12 5.92 -24.25
CA PRO A 244 -5.04 6.39 -25.31
C PRO A 244 -6.27 5.49 -25.50
N SER A 245 -6.26 4.27 -24.97
CA SER A 245 -7.39 3.33 -25.06
C SER A 245 -7.39 2.36 -23.88
N GLU A 246 -8.54 1.72 -23.63
CA GLU A 246 -8.66 0.67 -22.62
C GLU A 246 -7.68 -0.50 -22.87
N ALA A 247 -7.52 -0.89 -24.14
CA ALA A 247 -6.61 -1.96 -24.54
C ALA A 247 -5.14 -1.58 -24.31
N ALA A 248 -4.77 -0.34 -24.64
CA ALA A 248 -3.42 0.17 -24.38
C ALA A 248 -3.10 0.20 -22.88
N ARG A 249 -4.03 0.70 -22.05
CA ARG A 249 -3.91 0.68 -20.58
C ARG A 249 -3.65 -0.73 -20.04
N GLU A 250 -4.42 -1.71 -20.49
CA GLU A 250 -4.24 -3.12 -20.07
C GLU A 250 -2.92 -3.71 -20.58
N GLU A 251 -2.44 -3.29 -21.75
CA GLU A 251 -1.14 -3.72 -22.28
C GLU A 251 0.03 -3.14 -21.51
N ASP A 252 0.01 -1.83 -21.24
CA ASP A 252 1.05 -1.13 -20.49
C ASP A 252 1.20 -1.73 -19.07
N VAL A 253 0.07 -1.96 -18.36
CA VAL A 253 0.10 -2.57 -17.03
C VAL A 253 0.64 -3.99 -17.05
N ARG A 254 0.26 -4.81 -18.04
CA ARG A 254 0.83 -6.16 -18.19
C ARG A 254 2.32 -6.11 -18.46
N ALA A 255 2.77 -5.19 -19.32
CA ALA A 255 4.18 -5.03 -19.64
C ALA A 255 5.00 -4.66 -18.40
N LEU A 256 4.50 -3.75 -17.55
CA LEU A 256 5.12 -3.39 -16.27
C LEU A 256 5.19 -4.58 -15.31
N LEU A 257 4.07 -5.29 -15.09
CA LEU A 257 4.05 -6.45 -14.21
C LEU A 257 4.97 -7.57 -14.72
N ASP A 258 4.94 -7.87 -16.02
CA ASP A 258 5.81 -8.88 -16.65
C ASP A 258 7.29 -8.46 -16.59
N TYR A 259 7.61 -7.17 -16.72
CA TYR A 259 8.95 -6.65 -16.49
C TYR A 259 9.40 -6.95 -15.06
N GLY A 260 8.57 -6.60 -14.07
CA GLY A 260 8.86 -6.82 -12.65
C GLY A 260 9.09 -8.29 -12.30
N PHE A 261 8.15 -9.17 -12.63
CA PHE A 261 8.25 -10.59 -12.29
C PHE A 261 9.36 -11.34 -13.03
N ARG A 262 9.77 -10.87 -14.22
CA ARG A 262 10.91 -11.44 -14.94
C ARG A 262 12.24 -11.02 -14.33
N ARG A 263 12.35 -9.77 -13.88
CA ARG A 263 13.62 -9.18 -13.43
C ARG A 263 13.88 -9.35 -11.94
N TYR A 264 12.83 -9.36 -11.13
CA TYR A 264 12.90 -9.40 -9.68
C TYR A 264 12.22 -10.64 -9.12
N HIS A 265 12.57 -10.99 -7.89
CA HIS A 265 11.87 -11.99 -7.09
C HIS A 265 12.02 -11.67 -5.60
N SER A 266 11.18 -12.31 -4.78
CA SER A 266 11.32 -12.28 -3.32
C SER A 266 12.37 -13.31 -2.89
N TYR A 267 13.44 -12.83 -2.27
CA TYR A 267 14.55 -13.65 -1.78
C TYR A 267 14.51 -13.74 -0.25
N LEU A 268 14.59 -14.95 0.31
CA LEU A 268 14.70 -15.16 1.75
C LEU A 268 16.12 -14.79 2.21
N ALA A 269 16.28 -13.57 2.73
CA ALA A 269 17.58 -13.07 3.16
C ALA A 269 18.01 -13.69 4.51
N ALA A 270 17.05 -13.89 5.42
CA ALA A 270 17.26 -14.56 6.69
C ALA A 270 15.97 -15.20 7.20
N ALA A 271 16.10 -16.33 7.91
CA ALA A 271 14.95 -17.09 8.40
C ALA A 271 14.49 -16.62 9.78
N LYS A 272 13.20 -16.83 10.09
CA LYS A 272 12.65 -16.67 11.42
C LYS A 272 13.49 -17.39 12.48
N GLY A 273 13.75 -16.71 13.59
CA GLY A 273 14.53 -17.23 14.71
C GLY A 273 16.04 -17.17 14.53
N GLN A 274 16.54 -16.76 13.36
CA GLN A 274 17.97 -16.51 13.18
C GLN A 274 18.41 -15.33 14.07
N ALA A 275 19.47 -15.54 14.87
CA ALA A 275 20.01 -14.55 15.78
C ALA A 275 21.07 -13.68 15.09
N PHE A 276 21.07 -12.38 15.43
CA PHE A 276 21.95 -11.35 14.90
C PHE A 276 22.71 -10.61 16.00
N GLY A 277 23.05 -11.30 17.07
CA GLY A 277 23.81 -10.79 18.22
C GLY A 277 23.05 -10.89 19.52
N SER A 278 23.60 -10.28 20.58
CA SER A 278 23.00 -10.24 21.90
C SER A 278 23.03 -8.83 22.49
N ILE A 279 22.04 -8.55 23.34
CA ILE A 279 21.83 -7.24 23.95
C ILE A 279 21.87 -7.37 25.46
N TYR A 280 22.56 -6.45 26.11
CA TYR A 280 22.62 -6.38 27.55
C TYR A 280 21.31 -5.85 28.13
N VAL A 281 20.81 -6.56 29.15
CA VAL A 281 19.66 -6.12 29.94
C VAL A 281 20.15 -5.84 31.35
N TRP A 282 20.47 -4.58 31.62
CA TRP A 282 21.14 -4.11 32.84
C TRP A 282 20.62 -4.74 34.14
N ASN A 283 19.32 -4.61 34.37
CA ASN A 283 18.64 -5.15 35.56
C ASN A 283 17.95 -6.48 35.27
N GLY A 284 18.37 -7.19 34.23
CA GLY A 284 17.76 -8.43 33.73
C GLY A 284 18.34 -9.70 34.34
N SER A 285 17.51 -10.74 34.42
CA SER A 285 17.87 -12.13 34.63
C SER A 285 17.16 -12.97 33.56
N PRO A 286 17.86 -13.42 32.51
CA PRO A 286 19.31 -13.30 32.26
C PRO A 286 19.81 -11.87 31.98
N HIS A 287 21.13 -11.64 32.10
CA HIS A 287 21.75 -10.31 31.89
C HIS A 287 21.91 -9.93 30.41
N GLN A 288 21.66 -10.88 29.52
CA GLN A 288 21.67 -10.70 28.08
C GLN A 288 20.50 -11.47 27.47
N VAL A 289 20.06 -11.03 26.30
CA VAL A 289 19.10 -11.74 25.45
C VAL A 289 19.56 -11.67 24.00
N GLU A 290 19.30 -12.73 23.23
CA GLU A 290 19.55 -12.73 21.79
C GLU A 290 18.59 -11.78 21.07
N ALA A 291 19.09 -11.13 20.03
CA ALA A 291 18.28 -10.38 19.07
C ALA A 291 18.04 -11.29 17.86
N ALA A 292 16.80 -11.74 17.66
CA ALA A 292 16.47 -12.69 16.60
C ALA A 292 15.30 -12.21 15.75
N LEU A 293 15.20 -12.68 14.50
CA LEU A 293 14.06 -12.36 13.65
C LEU A 293 12.77 -13.00 14.17
N GLY A 294 11.71 -12.20 14.29
CA GLY A 294 10.37 -12.70 14.67
C GLY A 294 9.66 -13.47 13.55
N GLU A 295 10.01 -13.16 12.30
CA GLU A 295 9.43 -13.70 11.07
C GLU A 295 10.52 -13.87 9.99
N ASP A 296 10.19 -14.54 8.89
CA ASP A 296 11.11 -14.67 7.75
C ASP A 296 11.37 -13.29 7.13
N PHE A 297 12.64 -12.95 6.93
CA PHE A 297 13.04 -11.69 6.34
C PHE A 297 13.32 -11.86 4.85
N THR A 298 12.34 -11.47 4.04
CA THR A 298 12.42 -11.52 2.58
C THR A 298 12.69 -10.14 1.99
N VAL A 299 13.42 -10.11 0.88
CA VAL A 299 13.80 -8.89 0.17
C VAL A 299 13.53 -9.00 -1.31
N THR A 300 13.01 -7.94 -1.92
CA THR A 300 12.91 -7.85 -3.37
C THR A 300 14.30 -7.57 -3.94
N VAL A 301 14.79 -8.46 -4.81
CA VAL A 301 16.10 -8.31 -5.43
C VAL A 301 16.07 -8.71 -6.89
N GLU A 302 16.91 -8.06 -7.70
CA GLU A 302 17.13 -8.45 -9.08
C GLU A 302 17.72 -9.87 -9.13
N ARG A 303 17.15 -10.70 -10.02
CA ARG A 303 17.61 -12.08 -10.20
C ARG A 303 19.09 -12.11 -10.55
N GLY A 304 19.87 -12.91 -9.82
CA GLY A 304 21.32 -13.05 -9.98
C GLY A 304 22.16 -12.14 -9.08
N ARG A 305 21.54 -11.22 -8.32
CA ARG A 305 22.23 -10.31 -7.38
C ARG A 305 22.03 -10.68 -5.92
N GLU A 306 21.41 -11.83 -5.63
CA GLU A 306 21.08 -12.27 -4.27
C GLU A 306 22.32 -12.45 -3.40
N GLY A 307 23.41 -12.95 -4.01
CA GLY A 307 24.70 -13.15 -3.33
C GLY A 307 25.46 -11.87 -2.99
N GLU A 308 25.01 -10.71 -3.48
CA GLU A 308 25.60 -9.40 -3.18
C GLU A 308 24.95 -8.74 -1.96
N ILE A 309 23.85 -9.29 -1.46
CA ILE A 309 23.11 -8.74 -0.32
C ILE A 309 23.94 -8.92 0.96
N ARG A 310 24.14 -7.81 1.67
CA ARG A 310 24.73 -7.79 3.01
C ARG A 310 23.65 -7.57 4.06
N LEU A 311 23.76 -8.29 5.17
CA LEU A 311 22.89 -8.12 6.32
C LEU A 311 23.66 -7.41 7.44
N GLU A 312 23.12 -6.29 7.92
CA GLU A 312 23.72 -5.51 9.00
C GLU A 312 22.67 -5.30 10.11
N ALA A 313 23.05 -5.62 11.35
CA ALA A 313 22.16 -5.48 12.51
C ALA A 313 22.54 -4.24 13.32
N ASP A 314 21.57 -3.37 13.57
CA ASP A 314 21.66 -2.26 14.51
C ASP A 314 20.93 -2.65 15.80
N LEU A 315 21.68 -2.87 16.88
CA LEU A 315 21.15 -3.38 18.14
C LEU A 315 21.08 -2.26 19.18
N ALA A 316 20.04 -2.29 20.02
CA ALA A 316 19.97 -1.42 21.18
C ALA A 316 21.19 -1.66 22.11
N GLN A 317 21.83 -0.58 22.55
CA GLN A 317 23.07 -0.68 23.35
C GLN A 317 22.83 -1.32 24.74
N THR A 318 21.75 -0.96 25.41
CA THR A 318 21.38 -1.53 26.72
C THR A 318 19.89 -1.36 26.96
N LEU A 319 19.23 -2.42 27.44
CA LEU A 319 17.82 -2.43 27.80
C LEU A 319 17.60 -2.65 29.30
N ARG A 320 16.36 -2.46 29.75
CA ARG A 320 15.92 -2.74 31.11
C ARG A 320 14.81 -3.77 31.11
N ALA A 321 14.85 -4.67 32.09
CA ALA A 321 13.82 -5.65 32.36
C ALA A 321 12.57 -5.03 33.02
N PRO A 322 11.37 -5.60 32.80
CA PRO A 322 11.14 -6.85 32.06
C PRO A 322 11.13 -6.67 30.54
N LEU A 323 11.60 -7.69 29.82
CA LEU A 323 11.36 -7.85 28.38
C LEU A 323 10.46 -9.07 28.18
N GLU A 324 9.37 -8.91 27.44
CA GLU A 324 8.52 -10.01 27.03
C GLU A 324 8.99 -10.57 25.67
N PRO A 325 8.70 -11.84 25.33
CA PRO A 325 8.97 -12.37 24.00
C PRO A 325 8.31 -11.50 22.92
N GLY A 326 9.04 -11.20 21.85
CA GLY A 326 8.58 -10.31 20.78
C GLY A 326 8.88 -8.83 21.02
N THR A 327 9.45 -8.44 22.17
CA THR A 327 9.92 -7.06 22.38
C THR A 327 10.98 -6.73 21.33
N GLU A 328 10.81 -5.65 20.59
CA GLU A 328 11.81 -5.16 19.64
C GLU A 328 13.07 -4.70 20.37
N VAL A 329 14.21 -5.18 19.91
CA VAL A 329 15.53 -4.95 20.54
C VAL A 329 16.58 -4.45 19.54
N GLY A 330 16.24 -4.39 18.25
CA GLY A 330 17.10 -3.83 17.21
C GLY A 330 16.45 -3.97 15.84
N THR A 331 17.20 -3.63 14.80
CA THR A 331 16.75 -3.68 13.42
C THR A 331 17.79 -4.39 12.57
N LEU A 332 17.34 -5.30 11.71
CA LEU A 332 18.16 -5.91 10.68
C LEU A 332 17.93 -5.17 9.36
N TYR A 333 19.00 -4.75 8.70
CA TYR A 333 18.98 -4.13 7.38
C TYR A 333 19.55 -5.07 6.34
N ALA A 334 18.89 -5.16 5.19
CA ALA A 334 19.46 -5.76 3.98
C ALA A 334 19.96 -4.67 3.05
N LEU A 335 21.23 -4.74 2.68
CA LEU A 335 21.91 -3.75 1.85
C LEU A 335 22.38 -4.36 0.53
N LEU A 336 22.23 -3.60 -0.55
CA LEU A 336 22.83 -3.87 -1.86
C LEU A 336 23.47 -2.56 -2.35
N ASP A 337 24.73 -2.61 -2.78
CA ASP A 337 25.48 -1.41 -3.20
C ASP A 337 25.55 -0.27 -2.14
N ASN A 338 25.45 -0.62 -0.85
CA ASN A 338 25.30 0.30 0.30
C ASN A 338 23.95 1.03 0.40
N GLU A 339 22.98 0.68 -0.43
CA GLU A 339 21.60 1.12 -0.29
C GLU A 339 20.79 0.09 0.50
N THR A 340 19.92 0.58 1.38
CA THR A 340 19.02 -0.29 2.15
C THR A 340 17.86 -0.73 1.26
N LEU A 341 17.75 -2.05 1.02
CA LEU A 341 16.64 -2.65 0.28
C LEU A 341 15.40 -2.84 1.16
N ALA A 342 15.61 -3.28 2.41
CA ALA A 342 14.57 -3.54 3.37
C ALA A 342 15.12 -3.55 4.79
N ALA A 343 14.21 -3.44 5.76
CA ALA A 343 14.52 -3.57 7.18
C ALA A 343 13.48 -4.44 7.88
N ALA A 344 13.88 -5.15 8.93
CA ALA A 344 12.99 -5.93 9.78
C ALA A 344 13.37 -5.80 11.25
N PRO A 345 12.39 -5.78 12.18
CA PRO A 345 12.68 -5.73 13.60
C PRO A 345 13.34 -7.04 14.07
N LEU A 346 14.37 -6.90 14.88
CA LEU A 346 14.92 -7.98 15.70
C LEU A 346 14.24 -7.93 17.06
N VAL A 347 13.79 -9.09 17.53
CA VAL A 347 13.02 -9.23 18.77
C VAL A 347 13.73 -10.13 19.77
N ALA A 348 13.42 -9.93 21.05
CA ALA A 348 13.80 -10.86 22.11
C ALA A 348 12.96 -12.15 21.99
N PRO A 349 13.55 -13.34 21.80
CA PRO A 349 12.78 -14.58 21.64
C PRO A 349 12.25 -15.13 22.97
N SER A 350 12.73 -14.61 24.10
CA SER A 350 12.42 -15.11 25.44
C SER A 350 12.27 -13.98 26.45
N THR A 351 11.59 -14.30 27.56
CA THR A 351 11.36 -13.34 28.65
C THR A 351 12.67 -13.03 29.38
N VAL A 352 12.92 -11.76 29.66
CA VAL A 352 13.97 -11.32 30.59
C VAL A 352 13.33 -10.70 31.82
N GLY A 353 13.30 -11.45 32.92
CA GLY A 353 12.77 -10.99 34.19
C GLY A 353 13.69 -9.99 34.89
N ARG A 354 13.19 -9.31 35.93
CA ARG A 354 14.05 -8.45 36.78
C ARG A 354 14.99 -9.31 37.62
N ALA A 355 16.26 -8.94 37.66
CA ALA A 355 17.25 -9.52 38.55
C ALA A 355 16.91 -9.21 40.02
N GLY A 356 17.19 -10.16 40.91
CA GLY A 356 17.03 -9.98 42.35
C GLY A 356 18.04 -8.96 42.92
N PHE A 357 17.72 -8.42 44.10
CA PHE A 357 18.54 -7.42 44.80
C PHE A 357 20.03 -7.81 44.89
N TRP A 358 20.33 -9.06 45.28
CA TRP A 358 21.70 -9.57 45.41
C TRP A 358 22.46 -9.63 44.08
N SER A 359 21.78 -9.96 42.99
CA SER A 359 22.37 -9.97 41.65
C SER A 359 22.73 -8.56 41.19
N LEU A 360 21.88 -7.57 41.50
CA LEU A 360 22.14 -6.17 41.19
C LEU A 360 23.32 -5.61 41.99
N THR A 361 23.35 -5.84 43.32
CA THR A 361 24.47 -5.39 44.16
C THR A 361 25.80 -6.00 43.74
N ASN A 362 25.83 -7.29 43.41
CA ASN A 362 27.06 -7.95 42.95
C ASN A 362 27.56 -7.39 41.61
N ARG A 363 26.65 -7.04 40.69
CA ARG A 363 27.01 -6.41 39.41
C ARG A 363 27.60 -5.02 39.62
N THR A 364 26.95 -4.19 40.43
CA THR A 364 27.46 -2.84 40.72
C THR A 364 28.83 -2.87 41.40
N ILE A 365 29.07 -3.80 42.33
CA ILE A 365 30.39 -3.98 42.95
C ILE A 365 31.44 -4.37 41.90
N ARG A 366 31.11 -5.27 40.97
CA ARG A 366 32.02 -5.66 39.89
C ARG A 366 32.37 -4.51 38.96
N GLU A 367 31.38 -3.75 38.50
CA GLU A 367 31.62 -2.61 37.60
C GLU A 367 32.46 -1.52 38.27
N LEU A 368 32.20 -1.24 39.55
CA LEU A 368 33.02 -0.30 40.32
C LEU A 368 34.46 -0.79 40.50
N ALA A 369 34.67 -2.11 40.66
CA ALA A 369 36.01 -2.68 40.73
C ALA A 369 36.74 -2.60 39.38
N GLU A 370 36.06 -2.88 38.27
CA GLU A 370 36.61 -2.77 36.91
C GLU A 370 36.88 -1.32 36.46
N ALA A 371 36.17 -0.34 37.02
CA ALA A 371 36.42 1.07 36.73
C ALA A 371 37.55 1.69 37.58
N ALA A 372 37.89 1.06 38.71
CA ALA A 372 38.86 1.56 39.68
C ALA A 372 40.29 1.00 39.49
N PHE A 373 40.44 -0.08 38.72
CA PHE A 373 41.69 -0.77 38.40
C PHE A 373 41.78 -1.01 36.90
#